data_AF-A0A9D2EFF1-F1
#
_entry.id   AF-A0A9D2EFF1-F1
#
_cell.length_a   1.000
_cell.length_b   1.000
_cell.length_c   1.000
_cell.angle_alpha   90.00
_cell.angle_beta   90.00
_cell.angle_gamma   90.00
#
_symmetry.space_group_name_H-M   'P 1'
#
loop_
_entity.id
_entity.type
_entity.pdbx_description
1 polymer ?
#
loop_
_entity_poly.entity_id
_entity_poly.type
_entity_poly.pdbx_seq_one_letter_code
_entity_poly.pdbx_strand_id
1 'polypeptide(L)'
;MIYDGVLIPNFELGHLELDGHDAETRAASSIKDEEGLSYPEWAQRLQRYFSHVEFLFSPDLFVVGGGVSKEHEQFLPLLDLKTPIVPAKLRNKAGIVGAAALAADNA
;
A
#
# COMPACT_ATOMS: atom_id res chain seq x y z
N MET A 1 -3.39 -9.54 -3.67
CA MET A 1 -2.17 -9.59 -4.49
C MET A 1 -2.58 -9.97 -5.90
N ILE A 2 -1.91 -9.48 -6.94
CA ILE A 2 -2.11 -9.95 -8.32
C ILE A 2 -0.85 -10.70 -8.75
N TYR A 3 -0.99 -11.93 -9.19
CA TYR A 3 0.11 -12.75 -9.74
C TYR A 3 -0.34 -13.31 -11.09
N ASP A 4 0.44 -13.05 -12.15
CA ASP A 4 0.09 -13.41 -13.53
C ASP A 4 -1.34 -12.98 -13.95
N GLY A 5 -1.76 -11.80 -13.51
CA GLY A 5 -3.09 -11.24 -13.79
C GLY A 5 -4.23 -11.82 -12.95
N VAL A 6 -3.94 -12.81 -12.10
CA VAL A 6 -4.93 -13.48 -11.24
C VAL A 6 -4.90 -12.88 -9.83
N LEU A 7 -6.09 -12.63 -9.27
CA LEU A 7 -6.24 -12.22 -7.88
C LEU A 7 -5.91 -13.36 -6.94
N ILE A 8 -4.88 -13.18 -6.11
CA ILE A 8 -4.68 -13.95 -4.88
C ILE A 8 -5.54 -13.28 -3.79
N PRO A 9 -6.61 -13.95 -3.32
CA PRO A 9 -7.58 -13.36 -2.41
C PRO A 9 -7.03 -13.27 -0.97
N ASN A 10 -7.67 -12.42 -0.16
CA ASN A 10 -7.44 -12.31 1.29
C ASN A 10 -5.97 -12.14 1.71
N PHE A 11 -5.23 -11.37 0.91
CA PHE A 11 -3.82 -11.12 1.18
C PHE A 11 -3.63 -9.96 2.16
N GLU A 12 -3.68 -10.27 3.47
CA GLU A 12 -3.68 -9.32 4.58
C GLU A 12 -2.27 -8.84 4.98
N LEU A 13 -1.60 -8.09 4.09
CA LEU A 13 -0.26 -7.56 4.38
C LEU A 13 -0.22 -6.49 5.48
N GLY A 14 -1.36 -5.88 5.81
CA GLY A 14 -1.45 -4.87 6.88
C GLY A 14 -1.05 -5.41 8.25
N HIS A 15 -1.25 -6.71 8.49
CA HIS A 15 -1.01 -7.37 9.77
C HIS A 15 0.34 -8.11 9.84
N LEU A 16 1.28 -7.81 8.94
CA LEU A 16 2.65 -8.29 9.09
C LEU A 16 3.25 -7.75 10.40
N GLU A 17 3.92 -8.62 11.15
CA GLU A 17 4.71 -8.18 12.29
C GLU A 17 6.00 -7.50 11.79
N LEU A 18 6.20 -6.25 12.18
CA LEU A 18 7.39 -5.46 11.94
C LEU A 18 7.89 -4.86 13.24
N ASP A 19 9.14 -5.20 13.59
CA ASP A 19 9.82 -4.67 14.77
C ASP A 19 8.97 -4.86 16.05
N GLY A 20 8.33 -6.04 16.17
CA GLY A 20 7.49 -6.46 17.29
C GLY A 20 6.08 -5.84 17.32
N HIS A 21 5.66 -5.17 16.24
CA HIS A 21 4.35 -4.52 16.15
C HIS A 21 3.61 -4.95 14.89
N ASP A 22 2.29 -4.90 14.94
CA ASP A 22 1.47 -4.97 13.74
C ASP A 22 1.76 -3.76 12.84
N ALA A 23 2.06 -4.00 11.56
CA ALA A 23 2.47 -2.95 10.63
C ALA A 23 1.42 -1.84 10.47
N GLU A 24 0.12 -2.17 10.49
CA GLU A 24 -0.97 -1.20 10.34
C GLU A 24 -0.93 -0.17 11.47
N THR A 25 -0.69 -0.63 12.70
CA THR A 25 -0.63 0.23 13.91
C THR A 25 0.49 1.26 13.87
N ARG A 26 1.44 1.14 12.93
CA ARG A 26 2.59 2.04 12.79
C ARG A 26 2.53 2.85 11.50
N ALA A 27 2.17 2.22 10.39
CA ALA A 27 2.35 2.76 9.06
C ALA A 27 1.04 3.28 8.43
N ALA A 28 -0.13 3.01 9.01
CA ALA A 28 -1.39 3.50 8.45
C ALA A 28 -1.45 5.04 8.41
N SER A 29 -2.19 5.58 7.43
CA SER A 29 -2.38 7.02 7.30
C SER A 29 -3.13 7.63 8.48
N SER A 30 -4.01 6.87 9.14
CA SER A 30 -4.69 7.31 10.36
C SER A 30 -3.69 7.57 11.49
N ILE A 31 -2.65 6.75 11.60
CA ILE A 31 -1.59 6.89 12.62
C ILE A 31 -0.73 8.13 12.35
N LYS A 32 -0.47 8.46 11.08
CA LYS A 32 0.17 9.74 10.71
C LYS A 32 -0.62 10.91 11.28
N ASP A 33 -1.93 10.92 11.08
CA ASP A 33 -2.79 12.03 11.50
C ASP A 33 -2.97 12.07 13.02
N GLU A 34 -3.14 10.91 13.66
CA GLU A 34 -3.28 10.77 15.13
C GLU A 34 -2.02 11.23 15.87
N GLU A 35 -0.85 10.83 15.39
CA GLU A 35 0.43 11.21 15.99
C GLU A 35 0.96 12.57 15.49
N GLY A 36 0.26 13.22 14.55
CA GLY A 36 0.65 14.52 14.00
C GLY A 36 1.97 14.50 13.23
N LEU A 37 2.29 13.38 12.57
CA LEU A 37 3.56 13.20 11.84
C LEU A 37 3.58 14.02 10.55
N SER A 38 4.74 14.61 10.26
CA SER A 38 5.02 15.16 8.94
C SER A 38 5.20 14.04 7.89
N TYR A 39 5.06 14.37 6.61
CA TYR A 39 5.27 13.41 5.53
C TYR A 39 6.65 12.75 5.54
N PRO A 40 7.77 13.48 5.75
CA PRO A 40 9.08 12.84 5.87
C PRO A 40 9.21 11.87 7.05
N GLU A 41 8.62 12.18 8.20
CA GLU A 41 8.64 11.28 9.37
C GLU A 41 7.82 10.02 9.11
N TRP A 42 6.61 10.18 8.56
CA TRP A 42 5.76 9.05 8.21
C TRP A 42 6.37 8.21 7.07
N ALA A 43 7.05 8.83 6.10
CA ALA A 43 7.74 8.14 5.02
C ALA A 43 8.82 7.19 5.53
N GLN A 44 9.46 7.45 6.67
CA GLN A 44 10.40 6.49 7.28
C GLN A 44 9.68 5.20 7.73
N ARG A 45 8.45 5.30 8.24
CA ARG A 45 7.64 4.13 8.60
C ARG A 45 7.20 3.36 7.35
N LEU A 46 6.78 4.08 6.31
CA LEU A 46 6.45 3.49 5.01
C LEU A 46 7.67 2.81 4.38
N GLN A 47 8.84 3.43 4.44
CA GLN A 47 10.09 2.87 3.94
C GLN A 47 10.36 1.51 4.58
N ARG A 48 10.26 1.43 5.91
CA ARG A 48 10.46 0.18 6.65
C ARG A 48 9.47 -0.91 6.19
N TYR A 49 8.19 -0.55 6.07
CA TYR A 49 7.15 -1.47 5.61
C TYR A 49 7.37 -1.95 4.17
N PHE A 50 7.48 -1.03 3.21
CA PHE A 50 7.63 -1.39 1.80
C PHE A 50 8.95 -2.11 1.52
N SER A 51 10.05 -1.78 2.21
CA SER A 51 11.31 -2.55 2.09
C SER A 51 11.15 -4.00 2.54
N HIS A 52 10.37 -4.23 3.60
CA HIS A 52 10.11 -5.59 4.08
C HIS A 52 9.23 -6.37 3.12
N VAL A 53 8.16 -5.76 2.60
CA VAL A 53 7.29 -6.38 1.59
C VAL A 53 8.07 -6.63 0.29
N GLU A 54 8.93 -5.70 -0.13
CA GLU A 54 9.84 -5.86 -1.27
C GLU A 54 10.79 -7.05 -1.06
N PHE A 55 11.37 -7.19 0.13
CA PHE A 55 12.22 -8.34 0.46
C PHE A 55 11.46 -9.67 0.40
N LEU A 56 10.25 -9.73 0.95
CA LEU A 56 9.47 -10.96 1.02
C LEU A 56 8.96 -11.44 -0.35
N PHE A 57 8.52 -10.51 -1.20
CA PHE A 57 7.79 -10.85 -2.42
C PHE A 57 8.45 -10.39 -3.71
N SER A 58 9.41 -9.48 -3.64
CA SER A 58 10.10 -8.86 -4.80
C SER A 58 9.15 -8.53 -5.95
N PRO A 59 8.08 -7.74 -5.71
CA PRO A 59 7.03 -7.53 -6.69
C PRO A 59 7.51 -6.68 -7.88
N ASP A 60 6.87 -6.85 -9.03
CA ASP A 60 7.13 -6.03 -10.22
C ASP A 60 6.68 -4.57 -10.05
N LEU A 61 5.66 -4.32 -9.22
CA LEU A 61 5.05 -3.01 -9.01
C LEU A 61 4.31 -2.94 -7.67
N PHE A 62 4.51 -1.85 -6.93
CA PHE A 62 3.62 -1.42 -5.87
C PHE A 62 2.59 -0.41 -6.39
N VAL A 63 1.32 -0.62 -6.06
CA VAL A 63 0.24 0.34 -6.30
C VAL A 63 -0.34 0.78 -4.96
N VAL A 64 -0.14 2.04 -4.60
CA VAL A 64 -0.59 2.61 -3.32
C VAL A 64 -1.98 3.21 -3.48
N GLY A 65 -2.95 2.59 -2.81
CA GLY A 65 -4.35 3.03 -2.78
C GLY A 65 -4.71 3.88 -1.56
N GLY A 66 -6.00 3.89 -1.22
CA GLY A 66 -6.53 4.63 -0.07
C GLY A 66 -6.62 6.15 -0.28
N GLY A 67 -7.14 6.86 0.73
CA GLY A 67 -7.33 8.31 0.67
C GLY A 67 -6.02 9.07 0.49
N VAL A 68 -4.95 8.61 1.16
CA VAL A 68 -3.62 9.23 1.16
C VAL A 68 -2.92 9.19 -0.19
N SER A 69 -3.32 8.28 -1.10
CA SER A 69 -2.79 8.24 -2.47
C SER A 69 -3.02 9.54 -3.27
N LYS A 70 -3.92 10.42 -2.81
CA LYS A 70 -4.09 11.77 -3.39
C LYS A 70 -2.87 12.66 -3.16
N GLU A 71 -2.19 12.49 -2.03
CA GLU A 71 -1.04 13.27 -1.56
C GLU A 71 0.29 12.56 -1.84
N HIS A 72 0.29 11.59 -2.76
CA HIS A 72 1.44 10.75 -3.11
C HIS A 72 2.74 11.52 -3.41
N GLU A 73 2.65 12.72 -3.99
CA GLU A 73 3.81 13.58 -4.28
C GLU A 73 4.57 14.01 -3.02
N GLN A 74 3.92 13.97 -1.85
CA GLN A 74 4.53 14.37 -0.59
C GLN A 74 5.33 13.25 0.09
N PHE A 75 5.10 11.98 -0.28
CA PHE A 75 5.75 10.85 0.39
C PHE A 75 6.37 9.79 -0.53
N LEU A 76 5.82 9.53 -1.72
CA LEU A 76 6.41 8.53 -2.62
C LEU A 76 7.83 8.90 -3.07
N PRO A 77 8.16 10.16 -3.40
CA PRO A 77 9.52 10.55 -3.74
C PRO A 77 10.53 10.41 -2.60
N LEU A 78 10.05 10.23 -1.36
CA LEU A 78 10.89 10.06 -0.17
C LEU A 78 11.27 8.59 0.07
N LEU A 79 10.68 7.66 -0.69
CA LEU A 79 10.95 6.23 -0.57
C LEU A 79 12.08 5.83 -1.51
N ASP A 80 13.01 5.02 -1.00
CA ASP A 80 14.10 4.39 -1.74
C ASP A 80 13.82 2.89 -1.85
N LEU A 81 13.24 2.47 -2.98
CA LEU A 81 12.80 1.11 -3.25
C LEU A 81 13.34 0.67 -4.61
N LYS A 82 13.62 -0.63 -4.77
CA LYS A 82 13.97 -1.20 -6.08
C LYS A 82 12.74 -1.43 -6.92
N THR A 83 11.64 -1.85 -6.28
CA THR A 83 10.34 -2.04 -6.93
C THR A 83 9.71 -0.67 -7.21
N PRO A 84 9.29 -0.41 -8.46
CA PRO A 84 8.53 0.79 -8.79
C PRO A 84 7.28 0.94 -7.92
N ILE A 85 6.97 2.16 -7.49
CA ILE A 85 5.79 2.46 -6.68
C ILE A 85 5.00 3.60 -7.29
N VAL A 86 3.69 3.41 -7.45
CA VAL A 86 2.79 4.39 -8.09
C VAL A 86 1.48 4.57 -7.32
N PRO A 87 0.83 5.73 -7.38
CA PRO A 87 -0.50 5.90 -6.80
C PRO A 87 -1.56 5.17 -7.63
N ALA A 88 -2.59 4.64 -6.97
CA ALA A 88 -3.75 4.05 -7.64
C ALA A 88 -4.53 5.13 -8.40
N LYS A 89 -4.67 4.96 -9.73
CA LYS A 89 -5.41 5.90 -10.60
C LYS A 89 -6.86 6.11 -10.18
N LEU A 90 -7.54 5.02 -9.79
CA LEU A 90 -8.96 5.04 -9.46
C LEU A 90 -9.25 5.50 -8.02
N ARG A 91 -8.23 5.59 -7.15
CA ARG A 91 -8.36 6.02 -5.76
C ARG A 91 -9.55 5.35 -5.07
N ASN A 92 -10.45 6.12 -4.44
CA ASN A 92 -11.65 5.63 -3.76
C ASN A 92 -12.62 4.84 -4.66
N LYS A 93 -12.56 5.00 -5.99
CA LYS A 93 -13.40 4.26 -6.94
C LYS A 93 -12.87 2.86 -7.25
N ALA A 94 -11.62 2.55 -6.88
CA ALA A 94 -10.99 1.27 -7.21
C ALA A 94 -11.78 0.07 -6.69
N GLY A 95 -12.31 0.13 -5.47
CA GLY A 95 -13.08 -0.95 -4.87
C GLY A 95 -14.40 -1.25 -5.61
N ILE A 96 -15.18 -0.22 -5.95
CA ILE A 96 -16.46 -0.37 -6.65
C ILE A 96 -16.23 -0.94 -8.06
N VAL A 97 -15.22 -0.42 -8.79
CA VAL A 97 -14.87 -0.93 -10.12
C VAL A 97 -14.37 -2.37 -10.03
N GLY A 98 -13.53 -2.70 -9.05
CA GLY A 98 -13.05 -4.07 -8.83
C GLY A 98 -14.17 -5.06 -8.51
N ALA A 99 -15.14 -4.66 -7.68
CA ALA A 99 -16.31 -5.49 -7.39
C ALA A 99 -17.16 -5.76 -8.64
N ALA A 100 -17.38 -4.73 -9.48
CA ALA A 100 -18.11 -4.89 -10.74
C ALA A 100 -17.35 -5.77 -11.75
N ALA A 101 -16.04 -5.59 -11.87
CA ALA A 101 -15.20 -6.41 -12.73
C ALA A 101 -15.22 -7.89 -12.29
N LEU A 102 -15.11 -8.16 -10.99
CA LEU A 102 -15.20 -9.51 -10.45
C LEU A 102 -16.58 -10.14 -10.69
N ALA A 103 -17.66 -9.37 -10.54
CA ALA A 103 -19.01 -9.86 -10.83
C ALA A 103 -19.21 -10.17 -12.32
N ALA A 104 -18.60 -9.39 -13.21
CA ALA A 104 -18.67 -9.60 -14.66
C ALA A 104 -17.84 -10.81 -15.13
N ASP A 105 -16.71 -11.09 -14.49
CA ASP A 105 -15.85 -12.25 -14.81
C ASP A 105 -16.47 -13.59 -14.35
N ASN A 106 -17.31 -13.54 -13.31
CA ASN A 106 -18.05 -14.70 -12.79
C ASN A 106 -19.44 -14.89 -13.43
N ALA A 107 -19.80 -14.07 -14.42
CA ALA A 107 -21.08 -14.15 -15.14
C ALA A 107 -20.97 -15.02 -16.40
#